data_AF-A0A2T1EIS8-F1
#
_entry.id   AF-A0A2T1EIS8-F1
#
_cell.length_a   1.000
_cell.length_b   1.000
_cell.length_c   1.000
_cell.angle_alpha   90.00
_cell.angle_beta   90.00
_cell.angle_gamma   90.00
#
_symmetry.space_group_name_H-M   'P 1'
#
loop_
_entity.id
_entity.type
_entity.pdbx_description
1 polymer ?
#
loop_
_entity_poly.entity_id
_entity_poly.type
_entity_poly.pdbx_seq_one_letter_code
_entity_poly.pdbx_strand_id
1 'polypeptide(L)'
;MKLKLLSTAIMLTTVALAGSVAAANPSHVRQLQNTNACPDCDLSGADLRGWNLRNANLRNADLSGADLRGADLSGADLTGANLYGVRR
;
A
#
# COMPACT_ATOMS: atom_id res chain seq x y z
N MET A 1 1.82 25.83 -13.94
CA MET A 1 2.34 25.10 -12.75
C MET A 1 1.15 24.70 -11.88
N LYS A 2 0.76 23.42 -11.87
CA LYS A 2 -0.36 22.95 -11.04
C LYS A 2 0.16 22.63 -9.64
N LEU A 3 -0.23 23.48 -8.70
CA LEU A 3 0.05 23.41 -7.28
C LEU A 3 -0.68 22.19 -6.68
N LYS A 4 0.06 21.13 -6.33
CA LYS A 4 -0.45 19.99 -5.55
C LYS A 4 -0.12 20.23 -4.08
N LEU A 5 -0.97 20.97 -3.38
CA LEU A 5 -0.90 21.15 -1.94
C LEU A 5 -2.33 21.17 -1.41
N LEU A 6 -2.80 20.04 -0.87
CA LEU A 6 -3.84 19.90 0.17
C LEU A 6 -4.19 18.41 0.33
N SER A 7 -3.33 17.67 1.03
CA SER A 7 -3.71 16.42 1.69
C SER A 7 -3.16 16.46 3.11
N THR A 8 -3.71 17.37 3.90
CA THR A 8 -3.65 17.33 5.36
C THR A 8 -4.42 16.10 5.84
N ALA A 9 -3.76 14.94 5.81
CA ALA A 9 -4.10 13.81 6.64
C ALA A 9 -2.85 13.50 7.45
N ILE A 10 -2.88 13.88 8.71
CA ILE A 10 -1.96 13.39 9.73
C ILE A 10 -2.20 11.87 9.80
N MET A 11 -1.46 11.10 9.01
CA MET A 11 -1.35 9.65 9.20
C MET A 11 -0.25 9.46 10.23
N LEU A 12 -0.73 9.15 11.42
CA LEU A 12 -0.01 8.84 12.64
C LEU A 12 1.25 8.02 12.35
N THR A 13 2.37 8.52 12.87
CA THR A 13 3.63 7.83 13.03
C THR A 13 3.43 6.46 13.68
N THR A 14 3.36 5.38 12.89
CA THR A 14 3.76 4.07 13.39
C THR A 14 5.20 3.85 12.99
N VAL A 15 6.11 4.17 13.91
CA VAL A 15 7.39 3.46 13.98
C VAL A 15 7.03 1.99 14.12
N ALA A 16 7.17 1.21 13.06
CA ALA A 16 7.03 -0.24 13.11
C ALA A 16 8.27 -0.81 13.81
N LEU A 17 8.23 -0.87 15.14
CA LEU A 17 9.15 -1.67 15.95
C LEU A 17 8.36 -2.80 16.59
N ALA A 18 8.21 -3.91 15.85
CA ALA A 18 8.22 -5.28 16.38
C ALA A 18 8.03 -6.32 15.26
N GLY A 19 9.15 -6.91 14.82
CA GLY A 19 9.29 -8.36 14.66
C GLY A 19 8.43 -9.09 13.63
N SER A 20 8.86 -9.10 12.36
CA SER A 20 9.03 -10.32 11.56
C SER A 20 9.66 -9.96 10.21
N VAL A 21 10.54 -10.85 9.73
CA VAL A 21 11.28 -10.84 8.46
C VAL A 21 10.72 -9.89 7.40
N ALA A 22 11.55 -8.97 6.89
CA ALA A 22 11.19 -7.89 5.97
C ALA A 22 10.16 -8.35 4.93
N ALA A 23 8.93 -7.86 5.06
CA ALA A 23 7.85 -8.25 4.18
C ALA A 23 7.73 -7.25 3.02
N ALA A 24 7.61 -5.95 3.26
CA ALA A 24 7.45 -4.98 2.18
C ALA A 24 8.71 -4.15 1.99
N ASN A 25 9.06 -3.80 0.74
CA ASN A 25 10.14 -2.85 0.49
C ASN A 25 9.71 -1.44 0.95
N PRO A 26 10.41 -0.80 1.93
CA PRO A 26 9.99 0.50 2.44
C PRO A 26 9.97 1.62 1.40
N SER A 27 10.75 1.53 0.31
CA SER A 27 10.68 2.51 -0.78
C SER A 27 9.38 2.36 -1.57
N HIS A 28 8.88 1.13 -1.77
CA HIS A 28 7.63 0.86 -2.47
C HIS A 28 6.41 1.27 -1.65
N VAL A 29 6.42 1.05 -0.33
CA VAL A 29 5.37 1.56 0.55
C VAL A 29 5.29 3.10 0.47
N ARG A 30 6.46 3.77 0.53
CA ARG A 30 6.52 5.24 0.34
C ARG A 30 6.08 5.67 -1.05
N GLN A 31 6.44 4.92 -2.10
CA GLN A 31 6.00 5.19 -3.46
C GLN A 31 4.48 5.13 -3.55
N LEU A 32 3.85 4.01 -3.11
CA LEU A 32 2.40 3.85 -3.07
C LEU A 32 1.73 4.99 -2.31
N GLN A 33 2.27 5.38 -1.17
CA GLN A 33 1.74 6.48 -0.36
C GLN A 33 1.79 7.84 -1.08
N ASN A 34 2.87 8.11 -1.83
CA ASN A 34 3.09 9.40 -2.47
C ASN A 34 2.40 9.54 -3.83
N THR A 35 2.25 8.43 -4.55
CA THR A 35 1.82 8.44 -5.95
C THR A 35 0.48 7.75 -6.18
N ASN A 36 0.00 6.96 -5.21
CA ASN A 36 -1.12 6.03 -5.38
C ASN A 36 -0.89 5.03 -6.54
N ALA A 37 0.38 4.77 -6.88
CA ALA A 37 0.77 3.90 -7.99
C ALA A 37 2.07 3.16 -7.67
N CYS A 38 1.96 1.83 -7.57
CA CYS A 38 3.07 0.93 -7.31
C CYS A 38 2.96 -0.34 -8.18
N PRO A 39 3.01 -0.19 -9.52
CA PRO A 39 3.08 -1.37 -10.38
C PRO A 39 4.38 -2.13 -10.12
N ASP A 40 4.30 -3.47 -10.13
CA ASP A 40 5.43 -4.39 -9.94
C ASP A 40 6.15 -4.24 -8.58
N CYS A 41 5.51 -3.57 -7.62
CA CYS A 41 6.08 -3.33 -6.30
C CYS A 41 6.01 -4.57 -5.40
N ASP A 42 7.09 -4.80 -4.65
CA ASP A 42 7.06 -5.64 -3.45
C ASP A 42 6.41 -4.90 -2.26
N LEU A 43 5.19 -5.30 -1.95
CA LEU A 43 4.36 -4.88 -0.82
C LEU A 43 3.98 -6.10 0.05
N SER A 44 4.73 -7.20 -0.03
CA SER A 44 4.36 -8.42 0.67
C SER A 44 4.36 -8.17 2.19
N GLY A 45 3.42 -8.75 2.94
CA GLY A 45 3.20 -8.52 4.37
C GLY A 45 3.11 -7.05 4.82
N ALA A 46 2.87 -6.09 3.91
CA ALA A 46 2.71 -4.70 4.26
C ALA A 46 1.50 -4.51 5.20
N ASP A 47 1.65 -3.66 6.21
CA ASP A 47 0.53 -3.16 6.99
C ASP A 47 -0.13 -1.98 6.24
N LEU A 48 -1.18 -2.29 5.49
CA LEU A 48 -1.96 -1.34 4.69
C LEU A 48 -3.36 -1.11 5.31
N ARG A 49 -3.52 -1.39 6.60
CA ARG A 49 -4.82 -1.30 7.29
C ARG A 49 -5.36 0.12 7.24
N GLY A 50 -6.61 0.27 6.82
CA GLY A 50 -7.28 1.57 6.72
C GLY A 50 -6.75 2.51 5.63
N TRP A 51 -5.84 2.06 4.76
CA TRP A 51 -5.30 2.90 3.70
C TRP A 51 -6.37 3.24 2.66
N ASN A 52 -6.36 4.48 2.18
CA ASN A 52 -7.17 4.89 1.02
C ASN A 52 -6.39 4.57 -0.26
N LEU A 53 -6.71 3.43 -0.87
CA LEU A 53 -6.10 2.93 -2.11
C LEU A 53 -7.09 3.02 -3.29
N ARG A 54 -8.05 3.95 -3.22
CA ARG A 54 -9.03 4.15 -4.28
C ARG A 54 -8.32 4.50 -5.58
N ASN A 55 -8.71 3.81 -6.67
CA ASN A 55 -8.09 3.96 -7.99
C ASN A 55 -6.56 3.76 -7.99
N ALA A 56 -6.00 3.06 -7.01
CA ALA A 56 -4.56 2.81 -6.97
C ALA A 56 -4.14 1.88 -8.12
N ASN A 57 -2.99 2.17 -8.73
CA ASN A 57 -2.39 1.24 -9.69
C ASN A 57 -1.47 0.27 -8.92
N LEU A 58 -1.93 -0.96 -8.73
CA LEU A 58 -1.23 -2.05 -8.02
C LEU A 58 -0.99 -3.25 -8.97
N ARG A 59 -0.91 -3.00 -10.28
CA ARG A 59 -0.68 -4.06 -11.26
C ARG A 59 0.59 -4.82 -10.97
N ASN A 60 0.50 -6.16 -11.02
CA ASN A 60 1.61 -7.07 -10.73
C ASN A 60 2.30 -6.87 -9.36
N ALA A 61 1.72 -6.08 -8.45
CA ALA A 61 2.30 -5.88 -7.13
C ALA A 61 2.25 -7.19 -6.33
N ASP A 62 3.31 -7.49 -5.58
CA ASP A 62 3.27 -8.55 -4.59
C ASP A 62 2.64 -8.02 -3.31
N LEU A 63 1.40 -8.44 -3.02
CA LEU A 63 0.67 -8.12 -1.79
C LEU A 63 0.55 -9.36 -0.88
N SER A 64 1.34 -10.40 -1.12
CA SER A 64 1.19 -11.66 -0.40
C SER A 64 1.38 -11.47 1.10
N GLY A 65 0.44 -11.94 1.90
CA GLY A 65 0.44 -11.75 3.36
C GLY A 65 0.14 -10.33 3.85
N ALA A 66 -0.09 -9.35 2.96
CA ALA A 66 -0.39 -7.97 3.37
C ALA A 66 -1.68 -7.89 4.19
N ASP A 67 -1.72 -6.95 5.13
CA ASP A 67 -2.90 -6.66 5.94
C ASP A 67 -3.67 -5.47 5.34
N LEU A 68 -4.77 -5.78 4.65
CA LEU A 68 -5.64 -4.83 3.97
C LEU A 68 -6.93 -4.55 4.76
N ARG A 69 -6.99 -4.92 6.05
CA ARG A 69 -8.19 -4.70 6.88
C ARG A 69 -8.60 -3.23 6.88
N GLY A 70 -9.82 -2.97 6.41
CA GLY A 70 -10.37 -1.61 6.30
C GLY A 70 -9.74 -0.72 5.23
N ALA A 71 -8.83 -1.24 4.40
CA ALA A 71 -8.33 -0.49 3.25
C ALA A 71 -9.43 -0.30 2.21
N ASP A 72 -9.53 0.89 1.62
CA ASP A 72 -10.45 1.14 0.51
C ASP A 72 -9.74 0.91 -0.83
N LEU A 73 -10.06 -0.21 -1.48
CA LEU A 73 -9.53 -0.61 -2.79
C LEU A 73 -10.51 -0.29 -3.94
N SER A 74 -11.52 0.57 -3.74
CA SER A 74 -12.53 0.85 -4.75
C SER A 74 -11.88 1.42 -6.02
N GLY A 75 -12.05 0.70 -7.14
CA GLY A 75 -11.46 1.07 -8.43
C GLY A 75 -9.94 0.82 -8.55
N ALA A 76 -9.30 0.20 -7.55
CA ALA A 76 -7.88 -0.16 -7.66
C ALA A 76 -7.65 -1.19 -8.78
N ASP A 77 -6.60 -0.98 -9.57
CA ASP A 77 -6.14 -1.92 -10.58
C ASP A 77 -5.20 -2.94 -9.95
N LEU A 78 -5.74 -4.12 -9.64
CA LEU A 78 -5.02 -5.26 -9.07
C LEU A 78 -4.68 -6.33 -10.13
N THR A 79 -4.71 -5.98 -11.41
CA THR A 79 -4.43 -6.93 -12.49
C THR A 79 -3.05 -7.56 -12.30
N GLY A 80 -3.01 -8.88 -12.16
CA GLY A 80 -1.77 -9.63 -11.95
C GLY A 80 -1.17 -9.54 -10.53
N ALA A 81 -1.81 -8.85 -9.59
CA ALA A 81 -1.30 -8.74 -8.22
C ALA A 81 -1.32 -10.08 -7.49
N ASN A 82 -0.28 -10.37 -6.71
CA ASN A 82 -0.24 -11.55 -5.84
C ASN A 82 -0.97 -11.26 -4.53
N LEU A 83 -2.16 -11.85 -4.34
CA LEU A 83 -3.01 -11.64 -3.16
C LEU A 83 -3.01 -12.85 -2.20
N TYR A 84 -2.05 -13.76 -2.34
CA TYR A 84 -1.99 -14.95 -1.51
C TYR A 84 -1.84 -14.59 -0.03
N GLY A 85 -2.70 -15.14 0.83
CA GLY A 85 -2.62 -14.92 2.27
C GLY A 85 -2.93 -13.49 2.75
N VAL A 86 -3.46 -12.62 1.88
CA VAL A 86 -3.92 -11.29 2.26
C VAL A 86 -4.95 -11.38 3.38
N ARG A 87 -4.82 -10.51 4.39
CA ARG A 87 -5.81 -10.33 5.46
C ARG A 87 -6.78 -9.22 5.05
N ARG A 88 -8.09 -9.50 5.14
CA ARG A 88 -9.18 -8.60 4.73
C ARG A 88 -9.99 -8.14 5.92
#